data_AF-A0A7C1G8D9-F1
#
_entry.id   AF-A0A7C1G8D9-F1
#
_cell.length_a   1.000
_cell.length_b   1.000
_cell.length_c   1.000
_cell.angle_alpha   90.00
_cell.angle_beta   90.00
_cell.angle_gamma   90.00
#
_symmetry.space_group_name_H-M   'P 1'
#
loop_
_entity.id
_entity.type
_entity.pdbx_description
1 polymer ?
#
loop_
_entity_poly.entity_id
_entity_poly.type
_entity_poly.pdbx_seq_one_letter_code
_entity_poly.pdbx_strand_id
1 'polypeptide(L)' 'MELIGICSICRRGGARYTCRLCGRIVCSDCFDVTNGICNVCRRSKTL' A
#
# COMPACT_ATOMS: atom_id res chain seq x y z
N MET A 1 -13.08 17.79 3.37
CA MET A 1 -13.23 16.33 3.22
C MET A 1 -11.82 15.75 3.12
N GLU A 2 -11.31 15.14 4.18
CA GLU A 2 -10.05 14.39 4.08
C GLU A 2 -10.35 13.17 3.20
N LEU A 3 -9.77 13.14 2.00
CA LEU A 3 -9.97 12.06 1.04
C LEU A 3 -9.18 10.84 1.52
N ILE A 4 -9.69 10.16 2.54
CA ILE A 4 -9.11 8.91 3.01
C ILE A 4 -9.39 7.88 1.92
N GLY A 5 -8.39 7.64 1.07
CA GLY A 5 -8.53 6.73 -0.05
C GLY A 5 -8.91 5.32 0.40
N ILE A 6 -9.45 4.52 -0.52
CA ILE A 6 -9.70 3.10 -0.32
C ILE A 6 -8.41 2.35 -0.66
N CYS A 7 -7.98 1.45 0.24
CA CYS A 7 -6.77 0.66 0.03
C CYS A 7 -6.97 -0.26 -1.18
N SER A 8 -6.09 -0.16 -2.17
CA SER A 8 -6.19 -0.99 -3.38
C SER A 8 -5.98 -2.49 -3.15
N ILE A 9 -5.56 -2.91 -1.95
CA ILE A 9 -5.31 -4.32 -1.59
C ILE A 9 -6.48 -4.90 -0.79
N CYS A 10 -6.80 -4.31 0.37
CA CYS A 10 -7.83 -4.85 1.26
C CYS A 10 -9.21 -4.21 1.08
N ARG A 11 -9.33 -3.21 0.20
CA ARG A 11 -10.55 -2.42 -0.05
C ARG A 11 -11.19 -1.78 1.20
N ARG A 12 -10.40 -1.60 2.26
CA ARG A 12 -10.81 -0.85 3.45
C ARG A 12 -10.41 0.61 3.29
N GLY A 13 -11.12 1.50 3.99
CA GLY A 13 -10.69 2.88 4.15
C GLY A 13 -9.33 2.97 4.86
N GLY A 14 -8.71 4.14 4.80
CA GLY A 14 -7.41 4.39 5.45
C GLY A 14 -6.21 4.32 4.50
N ALA A 15 -6.42 4.41 3.19
CA ALA A 15 -5.31 4.47 2.24
C ALA A 15 -4.62 5.83 2.33
N ARG A 16 -3.37 5.80 2.79
CA ARG A 16 -2.57 6.99 3.10
C ARG A 16 -1.11 6.84 2.68
N TYR A 17 -0.73 5.67 2.18
CA TYR A 17 0.62 5.39 1.69
C TYR A 17 0.57 5.00 0.22
N THR A 18 1.56 5.45 -0.55
CA THR A 18 1.70 5.09 -1.96
C THR A 18 2.89 4.16 -2.14
N CYS A 19 2.67 2.99 -2.72
CA CYS A 19 3.73 2.05 -3.03
C CYS A 19 4.67 2.65 -4.09
N ARG A 20 5.95 2.82 -3.77
CA ARG A 20 6.94 3.38 -4.74
C ARG A 20 7.24 2.46 -5.93
N LEU A 21 6.88 1.17 -5.86
CA LEU A 21 7.12 0.19 -6.92
C LEU A 21 5.99 0.12 -7.96
N CYS A 22 4.73 0.11 -7.50
CA CYS A 22 3.57 -0.09 -8.37
C CYS A 22 2.57 1.08 -8.37
N GLY A 23 2.81 2.12 -7.58
CA GLY A 23 1.95 3.30 -7.50
C GLY A 23 0.62 3.13 -6.76
N ARG A 24 0.31 1.93 -6.25
CA ARG A 24 -0.95 1.69 -5.51
C ARG A 24 -1.01 2.48 -4.21
N ILE A 25 -2.19 3.04 -3.91
CA ILE A 25 -2.48 3.67 -2.63
C ILE A 25 -3.03 2.61 -1.67
N VAL A 26 -2.37 2.47 -0.52
CA VAL A 26 -2.60 1.39 0.45
C VAL A 26 -2.68 1.94 1.88
N CYS A 27 -3.34 1.21 2.75
CA CYS A 27 -3.37 1.50 4.18
C CYS A 27 -2.06 1.07 4.86
N SER A 28 -1.82 1.55 6.09
CA SER A 28 -0.64 1.20 6.91
C SER A 28 -0.43 -0.31 7.05
N ASP A 29 -1.53 -1.06 7.16
CA ASP A 29 -1.50 -2.52 7.32
C ASP A 29 -0.99 -3.24 6.06
N CYS A 30 -1.29 -2.68 4.89
CA CYS A 30 -0.89 -3.21 3.59
C CYS A 30 0.42 -2.60 3.06
N PHE A 31 1.04 -1.69 3.81
CA PHE A 31 2.26 -0.97 3.45
C PHE A 31 3.45 -1.43 4.29
N ASP A 32 4.52 -1.87 3.62
CA ASP A 32 5.81 -2.16 4.23
C ASP A 32 6.60 -0.84 4.32
N VAL A 33 6.63 -0.27 5.52
CA VAL A 33 7.34 0.99 5.81
C VAL A 33 8.85 0.86 5.64
N THR A 34 9.42 -0.31 5.91
CA THR A 34 10.86 -0.57 5.84
C THR A 34 11.39 -0.44 4.41
N ASN A 35 10.63 -0.93 3.43
CA ASN A 35 11.00 -0.90 2.02
C ASN A 35 10.28 0.21 1.24
N GLY A 36 9.26 0.85 1.83
CA GLY A 36 8.43 1.86 1.19
C GLY A 36 7.52 1.31 0.08
N ILE A 37 7.10 0.04 0.18
CA ILE A 37 6.36 -0.67 -0.86
C ILE A 37 5.14 -1.39 -0.25
N CYS A 38 4.16 -1.76 -1.06
CA CYS A 38 3.04 -2.56 -0.56
C CYS A 38 3.43 -4.03 -0.32
N ASN A 39 2.68 -4.72 0.54
CA ASN A 39 2.91 -6.13 0.87
C ASN A 39 2.87 -7.07 -0.35
N VAL A 40 2.11 -6.72 -1.39
CA VAL A 40 2.10 -7.48 -2.66
C VAL A 40 3.45 -7.40 -3.34
N CYS A 41 3.99 -6.19 -3.54
CA CYS A 41 5.31 -5.99 -4.14
C CYS A 41 6.44 -6.57 -3.28
N ARG A 42 6.30 -6.53 -1.94
CA ARG A 42 7.24 -7.17 -1.02
C ARG A 42 7.31 -8.68 -1.26
N ARG A 43 6.16 -9.34 -1.41
CA ARG A 43 6.10 -10.79 -1.70
C ARG A 43 6.59 -11.14 -3.11
N SER A 44 6.41 -10.26 -4.10
CA SER A 44 6.88 -10.49 -5.47
C SER A 44 8.40 -10.36 -5.66
N LYS A 45 9.15 -9.82 -4.68
CA LYS A 45 10.62 -9.70 -4.76
C LYS A 45 11.38 -11.00 -4.48
N THR A 46 10.70 -12.11 -4.22
CA THR A 46 11.34 -13.42 -4.09
C THR A 46 11.54 -14.03 -5.48
N LEU A 47 12.65 -13.67 -6.13
CA LEU A 47 13.24 -14.36 -7.27
C LEU A 47 14.76 -14.41 -7.03
#